data_AF-A0A0R2Q9D8-F1
#
_entry.id   AF-A0A0R2Q9D8-F1
#
_cell.length_a   1.000
_cell.length_b   1.000
_cell.length_c   1.000
_cell.angle_alpha   90.00
_cell.angle_beta   90.00
_cell.angle_gamma   90.00
#
_symmetry.space_group_name_H-M   'P 1'
#
loop_
_entity.id
_entity.type
_entity.pdbx_description
1 polymer ?
#
loop_
_entity_poly.entity_id
_entity_poly.type
_entity_poly.pdbx_seq_one_letter_code
_entity_poly.pdbx_strand_id
1 'polypeptide(L)'
;MVETLVPIAKGLLQLVSVLSIGLIIAVAFLDKDIKGSIKSSELTKKIKKYYIFWIFALVIFTIIQIAYLLDQSILASLDITVIRSYLTQTSLGKSYLLQVMAILLLLAVPLRRVMAAYISLGLALIGLIAPVFQSHGSASGSHGLAIGALVIHVIAISFWVGGLFGLIQLDSKQRVIALPRFSQIALWGAIAVAVSGVANAWTRLDSFSAWQSKYGAIIILKIFLAVLLIGFGAIHRRWIIKSDYPSIFRLVTAEIFIMAGTIFVGSWLSTVAPPEKEIAITPALLVTGIQLPPEPNLSRLLFSYEPDGLMLGVLIFIVALYIKGVIILSRRGVKWPVGRTIAFALGVSAVDYATSGGLGLYSHFSFSIHMAAHMVIGMIAPIGIVLGAPVTLALRTLPIGRDDQERGVRGSLIAVLHSRFGKIFTNPVVALAIFDGSLFALYFTPIFGNLMGGHTGHFIMSLHFLLAGILFFQIIIGIDPLPRKVPHMVKIIIIFAAMSIHAFFSISIMSTTTLIDGGYFAQLQRPWATDLLADQKLGGSIGWAMGEIPILLALLATFIQWVREDKKEANRIDRAADRAAAMGEDDELAQYNKYLSELNQRDIRE
;
A
#
# COMPACT_ATOMS: atom_id res chain seq x y z
N MET A 1 -9.96 -16.49 35.09
CA MET A 1 -9.72 -15.03 35.18
C MET A 1 -8.89 -14.51 34.00
N VAL A 2 -7.74 -15.12 33.67
CA VAL A 2 -6.91 -14.67 32.53
C VAL A 2 -7.64 -14.80 31.19
N GLU A 3 -8.34 -15.91 30.96
CA GLU A 3 -9.12 -16.16 29.74
C GLU A 3 -10.18 -15.06 29.45
N THR A 4 -10.84 -14.53 30.49
CA THR A 4 -11.81 -13.44 30.33
C THR A 4 -11.15 -12.07 30.18
N LEU A 5 -9.93 -11.88 30.68
CA LEU A 5 -9.17 -10.63 30.58
C LEU A 5 -8.56 -10.42 29.20
N VAL A 6 -8.17 -11.49 28.49
CA VAL A 6 -7.56 -11.41 27.14
C VAL A 6 -8.42 -10.60 26.15
N PRO A 7 -9.71 -10.94 25.90
CA PRO A 7 -10.52 -10.20 24.94
C PRO A 7 -10.79 -8.75 25.38
N ILE A 8 -10.84 -8.48 26.69
CA ILE A 8 -11.01 -7.12 27.23
C ILE A 8 -9.74 -6.29 26.98
N ALA A 9 -8.58 -6.81 27.35
CA ALA A 9 -7.30 -6.12 27.18
C ALA A 9 -6.96 -5.88 25.70
N LYS A 10 -7.25 -6.88 24.83
CA LYS A 10 -7.10 -6.74 23.38
C LYS A 10 -8.08 -5.71 22.80
N GLY A 11 -9.32 -5.69 23.28
CA GLY A 11 -10.32 -4.70 22.88
C GLY A 11 -9.91 -3.28 23.27
N LEU A 12 -9.35 -3.10 24.48
CA LEU A 12 -8.81 -1.83 24.93
C LEU A 12 -7.60 -1.38 24.09
N LEU A 13 -6.66 -2.29 23.81
CA LEU A 13 -5.52 -2.02 22.93
C LEU A 13 -6.01 -1.55 21.54
N GLN A 14 -6.93 -2.28 20.92
CA GLN A 14 -7.49 -1.95 19.61
C GLN A 14 -8.22 -0.60 19.63
N LEU A 15 -9.05 -0.35 20.65
CA LEU A 15 -9.77 0.91 20.81
C LEU A 15 -8.79 2.08 20.91
N VAL A 16 -7.82 2.03 21.83
CA VAL A 16 -6.85 3.11 22.00
C VAL A 16 -6.02 3.34 20.73
N SER A 17 -5.67 2.28 20.00
CA SER A 17 -4.98 2.38 18.70
C SER A 17 -5.82 3.12 17.67
N VAL A 18 -7.10 2.74 17.52
CA VAL A 18 -8.07 3.35 16.60
C VAL A 18 -8.30 4.82 16.94
N LEU A 19 -8.48 5.15 18.22
CA LEU A 19 -8.65 6.53 18.68
C LEU A 19 -7.37 7.36 18.44
N SER A 20 -6.19 6.79 18.66
CA SER A 20 -4.90 7.44 18.38
C SER A 20 -4.75 7.81 16.91
N ILE A 21 -5.06 6.87 16.00
CA ILE A 21 -5.07 7.11 14.55
C ILE A 21 -6.12 8.16 14.19
N GLY A 22 -7.29 8.11 14.81
CA GLY A 22 -8.35 9.10 14.66
C GLY A 22 -7.92 10.54 14.88
N LEU A 23 -7.13 10.78 15.93
CA LEU A 23 -6.57 12.10 16.20
C LEU A 23 -5.55 12.55 15.14
N ILE A 24 -4.75 11.62 14.60
CA ILE A 24 -3.84 11.93 13.48
C ILE A 24 -4.65 12.28 12.23
N ILE A 25 -5.71 11.51 11.92
CA ILE A 25 -6.62 11.78 10.80
C ILE A 25 -7.24 13.16 10.94
N ALA A 26 -7.63 13.55 12.15
CA ALA A 26 -8.15 14.89 12.42
C ALA A 26 -7.13 15.97 11.99
N VAL A 27 -5.88 15.88 12.43
CA VAL A 27 -4.83 16.85 12.03
C VAL A 27 -4.46 16.76 10.54
N ALA A 28 -4.48 15.56 9.96
CA ALA A 28 -4.01 15.31 8.60
C ALA A 28 -5.02 15.72 7.51
N PHE A 29 -6.33 15.64 7.80
CA PHE A 29 -7.38 15.81 6.79
C PHE A 29 -8.54 16.74 7.20
N LEU A 30 -8.84 16.86 8.50
CA LEU A 30 -10.07 17.50 8.99
C LEU A 30 -9.81 18.91 9.51
N ASP A 31 -8.79 19.08 10.36
CA ASP A 31 -8.33 20.37 10.85
C ASP A 31 -7.77 21.21 9.70
N LYS A 32 -7.84 22.54 9.83
CA LYS A 32 -7.36 23.47 8.81
C LYS A 32 -5.87 23.71 8.99
N ASP A 33 -5.08 23.36 7.98
CA ASP A 33 -3.67 23.74 7.91
C ASP A 33 -3.49 25.17 7.37
N ILE A 34 -2.38 25.82 7.74
CA ILE A 34 -1.99 27.13 7.20
C ILE A 34 -0.66 26.96 6.46
N LYS A 35 -0.71 26.95 5.13
CA LYS A 35 0.40 26.71 4.21
C LYS A 35 1.18 25.44 4.60
N GLY A 36 0.45 24.40 5.00
CA GLY A 36 0.96 23.11 5.47
C GLY A 36 1.49 23.08 6.90
N SER A 37 1.31 24.16 7.68
CA SER A 37 1.65 24.21 9.11
C SER A 37 0.43 23.83 9.95
N ILE A 38 0.65 23.01 10.98
CA ILE A 38 -0.38 22.64 11.97
C ILE A 38 -0.34 23.68 13.09
N LYS A 39 -1.49 24.28 13.42
CA LYS A 39 -1.59 25.32 14.47
C LYS A 39 -2.21 24.83 15.77
N SER A 40 -2.97 23.74 15.73
CA SER A 40 -3.71 23.19 16.87
C SER A 40 -2.79 22.50 17.88
N SER A 41 -2.29 23.29 18.84
CA SER A 41 -1.38 22.81 19.90
C SER A 41 -2.09 21.83 20.85
N GLU A 42 -3.37 22.04 21.14
CA GLU A 42 -4.17 21.16 22.00
C GLU A 42 -4.32 19.77 21.37
N LEU A 43 -4.70 19.69 20.09
CA LEU A 43 -4.88 18.43 19.39
C LEU A 43 -3.56 17.65 19.28
N THR A 44 -2.44 18.37 19.05
CA THR A 44 -1.10 17.77 19.03
C THR A 44 -0.71 17.18 20.39
N LYS A 45 -1.01 17.87 21.51
CA LYS A 45 -0.79 17.33 22.87
C LYS A 45 -1.65 16.10 23.13
N LYS A 46 -2.92 16.12 22.70
CA LYS A 46 -3.83 14.96 22.81
C LYS A 46 -3.29 13.76 22.04
N ILE A 47 -2.79 13.94 20.82
CA ILE A 47 -2.18 12.85 20.03
C ILE A 47 -1.06 12.17 20.82
N LYS A 48 -0.12 12.95 21.37
CA LYS A 48 1.00 12.40 22.16
C LYS A 48 0.53 11.65 23.40
N LYS A 49 -0.50 12.16 24.10
CA LYS A 49 -1.13 11.49 25.23
C LYS A 49 -1.73 10.13 24.83
N TYR A 50 -2.42 10.06 23.69
CA TYR A 50 -3.02 8.83 23.19
C TYR A 50 -1.96 7.81 22.72
N TYR A 51 -0.82 8.26 22.18
CA TYR A 51 0.31 7.35 21.93
C TYR A 51 0.87 6.73 23.22
N ILE A 52 0.92 7.50 24.31
CA ILE A 52 1.33 6.97 25.64
C ILE A 52 0.29 5.95 26.16
N PHE A 53 -1.00 6.23 25.98
CA PHE A 53 -2.04 5.25 26.30
C PHE A 53 -1.94 3.99 25.44
N TRP A 54 -1.58 4.13 24.17
CA TRP A 54 -1.42 3.02 23.26
C TRP A 54 -0.28 2.10 23.71
N ILE A 55 0.90 2.64 23.99
CA ILE A 55 2.02 1.81 24.48
C ILE A 55 1.70 1.17 25.84
N PHE A 56 0.99 1.86 26.72
CA PHE A 56 0.57 1.29 28.01
C PHE A 56 -0.43 0.13 27.84
N ALA A 57 -1.44 0.30 27.00
CA ALA A 57 -2.39 -0.77 26.67
C ALA A 57 -1.69 -1.96 26.00
N LEU A 58 -0.68 -1.71 25.17
CA LEU A 58 0.12 -2.74 24.51
C LEU A 58 0.94 -3.56 25.52
N VAL A 59 1.60 -2.89 26.48
CA VAL A 59 2.36 -3.56 27.54
C VAL A 59 1.44 -4.42 28.40
N ILE A 60 0.31 -3.87 28.87
CA ILE A 60 -0.68 -4.64 29.66
C ILE A 60 -1.17 -5.86 28.87
N PHE A 61 -1.58 -5.66 27.62
CA PHE A 61 -2.07 -6.74 26.79
C PHE A 61 -0.99 -7.81 26.56
N THR A 62 0.26 -7.42 26.33
CA THR A 62 1.38 -8.36 26.16
C THR A 62 1.57 -9.24 27.39
N ILE A 63 1.53 -8.67 28.59
CA ILE A 63 1.68 -9.43 29.85
C ILE A 63 0.51 -10.41 30.02
N ILE A 64 -0.73 -9.96 29.77
CA ILE A 64 -1.93 -10.82 29.84
C ILE A 64 -1.86 -11.95 28.79
N GLN A 65 -1.35 -11.65 27.59
CA GLN A 65 -1.20 -12.62 26.52
C GLN A 65 -0.15 -13.69 26.87
N ILE A 66 0.96 -13.30 27.49
CA ILE A 66 1.98 -14.25 27.99
C ILE A 66 1.36 -15.16 29.05
N ALA A 67 0.64 -14.59 30.02
CA ALA A 67 -0.03 -15.35 31.07
C ALA A 67 -1.02 -16.36 30.50
N TYR A 68 -1.76 -15.97 29.46
CA TYR A 68 -2.70 -16.84 28.76
C TYR A 68 -2.00 -17.97 27.98
N LEU A 69 -0.95 -17.65 27.23
CA LEU A 69 -0.26 -18.63 26.36
C LEU A 69 0.55 -19.66 27.14
N LEU A 70 1.11 -19.27 28.30
CA LEU A 70 1.91 -20.15 29.15
C LEU A 70 1.10 -20.77 30.30
N ASP A 71 -0.21 -20.53 30.32
CA ASP A 71 -1.14 -20.99 31.36
C ASP A 71 -0.61 -20.74 32.79
N GLN A 72 -0.17 -19.50 33.04
CA GLN A 72 0.46 -19.11 34.30
C GLN A 72 -0.13 -17.81 34.86
N SER A 73 0.25 -17.47 36.10
CA SER A 73 -0.23 -16.23 36.73
C SER A 73 0.34 -14.97 36.05
N ILE A 74 -0.39 -13.85 36.17
CA ILE A 74 0.06 -12.53 35.68
C ILE A 74 1.39 -12.12 36.35
N LEU A 75 1.55 -12.42 37.64
CA LEU A 75 2.77 -12.13 38.39
C LEU A 75 3.97 -12.93 37.87
N ALA A 76 3.79 -14.22 37.56
CA ALA A 76 4.84 -15.04 36.94
C ALA A 76 5.22 -14.53 35.54
N SER A 77 4.28 -13.91 34.83
CA SER A 77 4.48 -13.35 33.49
C SER A 77 5.25 -12.02 33.47
N LEU A 78 5.53 -11.43 34.63
CA LEU A 78 6.38 -10.24 34.77
C LEU A 78 7.88 -10.59 34.74
N ASP A 79 8.24 -11.88 34.72
CA ASP A 79 9.62 -12.30 34.59
C ASP A 79 10.26 -11.78 33.28
N ILE A 80 11.42 -11.13 33.41
CA ILE A 80 12.10 -10.48 32.28
C ILE A 80 12.59 -11.47 31.24
N THR A 81 12.96 -12.69 31.65
CA THR A 81 13.41 -13.76 30.76
C THR A 81 12.24 -14.27 29.93
N VAL A 82 11.07 -14.45 30.55
CA VAL A 82 9.83 -14.82 29.85
C VAL A 82 9.42 -13.75 28.85
N ILE A 83 9.38 -12.48 29.26
CA ILE A 83 9.03 -11.37 28.38
C ILE A 83 10.00 -11.27 27.20
N ARG A 84 11.31 -11.33 27.46
CA ARG A 84 12.34 -11.27 26.42
C ARG A 84 12.22 -12.45 25.46
N SER A 85 12.03 -13.66 25.98
CA SER A 85 11.87 -14.87 25.16
C SER A 85 10.65 -14.73 24.24
N TYR A 86 9.49 -14.37 24.80
CA TYR A 86 8.26 -14.16 24.02
C TYR A 86 8.45 -13.12 22.91
N LEU A 87 8.99 -11.94 23.25
CA LEU A 87 9.13 -10.83 22.31
C LEU A 87 10.17 -11.08 21.21
N THR A 88 11.21 -11.88 21.47
CA THR A 88 12.31 -12.08 20.52
C THR A 88 12.23 -13.39 19.75
N GLN A 89 11.60 -14.42 20.29
CA GLN A 89 11.55 -15.76 19.67
C GLN A 89 10.23 -16.03 18.96
N THR A 90 9.12 -15.46 19.41
CA THR A 90 7.81 -15.69 18.77
C THR A 90 7.52 -14.66 17.67
N SER A 91 6.88 -15.10 16.59
CA SER A 91 6.46 -14.22 15.48
C SER A 91 5.48 -13.14 15.93
N LEU A 92 4.57 -13.48 16.85
CA LEU A 92 3.61 -12.53 17.43
C LEU A 92 4.33 -11.51 18.34
N GLY A 93 5.26 -11.95 19.19
CA GLY A 93 6.07 -11.06 20.02
C GLY A 93 6.90 -10.06 19.21
N LYS A 94 7.54 -10.51 18.12
CA LYS A 94 8.25 -9.63 17.18
C LYS A 94 7.35 -8.57 16.57
N SER A 95 6.10 -8.91 16.26
CA SER A 95 5.12 -7.95 15.73
C SER A 95 4.72 -6.87 16.75
N TYR A 96 4.63 -7.22 18.04
CA TYR A 96 4.40 -6.25 19.11
C TYR A 96 5.64 -5.38 19.36
N LEU A 97 6.86 -5.91 19.21
CA LEU A 97 8.08 -5.08 19.23
C LEU A 97 8.07 -4.05 18.09
N LEU A 98 7.69 -4.44 16.87
CA LEU A 98 7.53 -3.50 15.76
C LEU A 98 6.49 -2.41 16.08
N GLN A 99 5.37 -2.78 16.72
CA GLN A 99 4.37 -1.82 17.17
C GLN A 99 4.92 -0.85 18.23
N VAL A 100 5.71 -1.33 19.20
CA VAL A 100 6.41 -0.47 20.17
C VAL A 100 7.35 0.50 19.45
N MET A 101 8.20 0.00 18.55
CA MET A 101 9.14 0.83 17.78
C MET A 101 8.42 1.90 16.97
N ALA A 102 7.30 1.55 16.32
CA ALA A 102 6.46 2.50 15.60
C ALA A 102 5.94 3.60 16.54
N ILE A 103 5.40 3.25 17.72
CA ILE A 103 4.89 4.23 18.69
C ILE A 103 6.02 5.14 19.22
N LEU A 104 7.21 4.61 19.48
CA LEU A 104 8.37 5.41 19.90
C LEU A 104 8.79 6.42 18.82
N LEU A 105 8.83 6.01 17.56
CA LEU A 105 9.08 6.91 16.44
C LEU A 105 7.98 7.97 16.33
N LEU A 106 6.71 7.59 16.50
CA LEU A 106 5.58 8.54 16.52
C LEU A 106 5.70 9.58 17.64
N LEU A 107 6.19 9.18 18.81
CA LEU A 107 6.47 10.09 19.92
C LEU A 107 7.62 11.05 19.60
N ALA A 108 8.63 10.62 18.85
CA ALA A 108 9.75 11.46 18.42
C ALA A 108 9.39 12.48 17.32
N VAL A 109 8.43 12.16 16.43
CA VAL A 109 8.09 13.04 15.30
C VAL A 109 7.40 14.34 15.76
N PRO A 110 7.93 15.54 15.44
CA PRO A 110 7.27 16.80 15.76
C PRO A 110 6.15 17.09 14.74
N LEU A 111 4.90 17.12 15.21
CA LEU A 111 3.71 17.38 14.40
C LEU A 111 3.51 18.88 14.10
N ARG A 112 4.52 19.53 13.51
CA ARG A 112 4.48 20.95 13.13
C ARG A 112 3.96 21.17 11.71
N ARG A 113 4.06 20.16 10.85
CA ARG A 113 3.69 20.23 9.43
C ARG A 113 2.76 19.07 9.08
N VAL A 114 1.81 19.31 8.17
CA VAL A 114 0.85 18.28 7.70
C VAL A 114 1.57 17.08 7.09
N MET A 115 2.71 17.28 6.42
CA MET A 115 3.54 16.19 5.91
C MET A 115 4.02 15.25 7.02
N ALA A 116 4.35 15.78 8.21
CA ALA A 116 4.72 14.96 9.36
C ALA A 116 3.51 14.16 9.85
N ALA A 117 2.30 14.74 9.82
CA ALA A 117 1.08 14.00 10.15
C ALA A 117 0.78 12.86 9.17
N TYR A 118 1.03 13.02 7.86
CA TYR A 118 0.90 11.91 6.90
C TYR A 118 1.92 10.80 7.13
N ILE A 119 3.18 11.15 7.42
CA ILE A 119 4.21 10.15 7.77
C ILE A 119 3.84 9.43 9.07
N SER A 120 3.40 10.18 10.09
CA SER A 120 2.91 9.60 11.34
C SER A 120 1.68 8.72 11.15
N LEU A 121 0.77 9.06 10.24
CA LEU A 121 -0.36 8.20 9.91
C LEU A 121 0.12 6.87 9.30
N GLY A 122 1.05 6.91 8.36
CA GLY A 122 1.66 5.71 7.77
C GLY A 122 2.34 4.84 8.82
N LEU A 123 3.18 5.41 9.68
CA LEU A 123 3.84 4.68 10.77
C LEU A 123 2.84 4.08 11.76
N ALA A 124 1.78 4.82 12.11
CA ALA A 124 0.74 4.34 13.01
C ALA A 124 -0.03 3.16 12.41
N LEU A 125 -0.35 3.22 11.11
CA LEU A 125 -1.01 2.12 10.42
C LEU A 125 -0.09 0.88 10.34
N ILE A 126 1.21 1.05 10.04
CA ILE A 126 2.19 -0.05 10.05
C ILE A 126 2.23 -0.72 11.43
N GLY A 127 2.36 0.08 12.50
CA GLY A 127 2.37 -0.44 13.87
C GLY A 127 1.06 -1.14 14.24
N LEU A 128 -0.09 -0.62 13.81
CA LEU A 128 -1.40 -1.22 14.07
C LEU A 128 -1.57 -2.58 13.37
N ILE A 129 -1.17 -2.70 12.11
CA ILE A 129 -1.44 -3.91 11.31
C ILE A 129 -0.38 -4.99 11.51
N ALA A 130 0.81 -4.67 12.03
CA ALA A 130 1.89 -5.65 12.19
C ALA A 130 1.45 -6.92 12.97
N PRO A 131 0.73 -6.83 14.11
CA PRO A 131 0.23 -8.03 14.79
C PRO A 131 -0.95 -8.71 14.08
N VAL A 132 -1.66 -8.01 13.21
CA VAL A 132 -2.80 -8.55 12.45
C VAL A 132 -2.34 -9.60 11.43
N PHE A 133 -1.15 -9.43 10.85
CA PHE A 133 -0.56 -10.45 9.99
C PHE A 133 -0.27 -11.77 10.73
N GLN A 134 -0.21 -11.76 12.06
CA GLN A 134 0.05 -12.95 12.88
C GLN A 134 -1.20 -13.50 13.58
N SER A 135 -2.40 -12.97 13.28
CA SER A 135 -3.58 -13.22 14.12
C SER A 135 -4.33 -14.53 13.84
N HIS A 136 -3.86 -15.40 12.93
CA HIS A 136 -4.54 -16.64 12.55
C HIS A 136 -3.59 -17.81 12.28
N GLY A 137 -4.08 -19.04 12.49
CA GLY A 137 -3.41 -20.27 12.05
C GLY A 137 -3.66 -20.58 10.57
N SER A 138 -2.75 -21.31 9.94
CA SER A 138 -2.76 -21.70 8.52
C SER A 138 -3.80 -22.77 8.15
N ALA A 139 -4.52 -23.34 9.12
CA ALA A 139 -5.30 -24.56 8.95
C ALA A 139 -6.62 -24.44 8.15
N SER A 140 -7.04 -23.26 7.68
CA SER A 140 -8.34 -23.06 7.02
C SER A 140 -8.30 -22.92 5.49
N GLY A 141 -7.15 -23.11 4.84
CA GLY A 141 -7.01 -23.27 3.38
C GLY A 141 -6.99 -22.01 2.50
N SER A 142 -7.52 -20.87 2.96
CA SER A 142 -7.50 -19.58 2.24
C SER A 142 -6.93 -18.45 3.09
N HIS A 143 -5.72 -18.67 3.59
CA HIS A 143 -5.12 -17.81 4.60
C HIS A 143 -4.83 -16.38 4.10
N GLY A 144 -4.39 -16.25 2.84
CA GLY A 144 -4.09 -14.95 2.20
C GLY A 144 -5.30 -14.01 2.14
N LEU A 145 -6.45 -14.52 1.70
CA LEU A 145 -7.70 -13.76 1.66
C LEU A 145 -8.14 -13.31 3.07
N ALA A 146 -8.08 -14.22 4.04
CA ALA A 146 -8.54 -13.95 5.41
C ALA A 146 -7.67 -12.87 6.10
N ILE A 147 -6.33 -13.00 6.05
CA ILE A 147 -5.43 -11.99 6.62
C ILE A 147 -5.61 -10.66 5.89
N GLY A 148 -5.58 -10.66 4.56
CA GLY A 148 -5.68 -9.44 3.78
C GLY A 148 -6.99 -8.68 4.05
N ALA A 149 -8.11 -9.39 4.06
CA ALA A 149 -9.40 -8.82 4.43
C ALA A 149 -9.38 -8.26 5.86
N LEU A 150 -8.78 -8.95 6.83
CA LEU A 150 -8.70 -8.44 8.20
C LEU A 150 -7.82 -7.19 8.33
N VAL A 151 -6.69 -7.12 7.64
CA VAL A 151 -5.84 -5.92 7.58
C VAL A 151 -6.64 -4.73 7.03
N ILE A 152 -7.34 -4.93 5.92
CA ILE A 152 -8.22 -3.91 5.33
C ILE A 152 -9.32 -3.49 6.32
N HIS A 153 -9.93 -4.45 7.01
CA HIS A 153 -10.98 -4.21 8.00
C HIS A 153 -10.48 -3.30 9.13
N VAL A 154 -9.31 -3.61 9.70
CA VAL A 154 -8.70 -2.86 10.81
C VAL A 154 -8.31 -1.45 10.38
N ILE A 155 -7.73 -1.28 9.18
CA ILE A 155 -7.46 0.05 8.61
C ILE A 155 -8.78 0.82 8.43
N ALA A 156 -9.79 0.20 7.83
CA ALA A 156 -11.07 0.85 7.54
C ALA A 156 -11.81 1.30 8.82
N ILE A 157 -11.83 0.47 9.87
CA ILE A 157 -12.35 0.85 11.19
C ILE A 157 -11.56 2.02 11.78
N SER A 158 -10.24 2.05 11.62
CA SER A 158 -9.40 3.16 12.10
C SER A 158 -9.75 4.49 11.44
N PHE A 159 -10.08 4.47 10.14
CA PHE A 159 -10.52 5.66 9.42
C PHE A 159 -11.96 6.05 9.74
N TRP A 160 -12.85 5.08 9.94
CA TRP A 160 -14.26 5.35 10.22
C TRP A 160 -14.50 5.73 11.69
N VAL A 161 -14.22 4.82 12.62
CA VAL A 161 -14.45 5.01 14.06
C VAL A 161 -13.45 6.02 14.62
N GLY A 162 -12.16 5.84 14.30
CA GLY A 162 -11.11 6.78 14.72
C GLY A 162 -11.37 8.17 14.13
N GLY A 163 -11.72 8.27 12.85
CA GLY A 163 -12.02 9.56 12.23
C GLY A 163 -13.23 10.27 12.86
N LEU A 164 -14.27 9.53 13.27
CA LEU A 164 -15.42 10.12 14.00
C LEU A 164 -14.97 10.67 15.35
N PHE A 165 -14.17 9.90 16.08
CA PHE A 165 -13.56 10.37 17.32
C PHE A 165 -12.70 11.62 17.09
N GLY A 166 -11.88 11.65 16.05
CA GLY A 166 -11.07 12.81 15.68
C GLY A 166 -11.92 14.04 15.35
N LEU A 167 -13.02 13.86 14.61
CA LEU A 167 -13.95 14.93 14.23
C LEU A 167 -14.58 15.62 15.46
N ILE A 168 -14.96 14.86 16.49
CA ILE A 168 -15.57 15.43 17.70
C ILE A 168 -14.56 16.18 18.58
N GLN A 169 -13.25 16.00 18.37
CA GLN A 169 -12.21 16.76 19.08
C GLN A 169 -11.96 18.13 18.47
N LEU A 170 -12.49 18.40 17.27
CA LEU A 170 -12.44 19.73 16.67
C LEU A 170 -13.44 20.67 17.36
N ASP A 171 -13.13 21.96 17.32
CA ASP A 171 -14.06 23.00 17.75
C ASP A 171 -15.35 22.97 16.90
N SER A 172 -16.42 23.57 17.42
CA SER A 172 -17.75 23.50 16.76
C SER A 172 -17.75 24.08 15.34
N LYS A 173 -16.94 25.11 15.06
CA LYS A 173 -16.89 25.76 13.73
C LYS A 173 -16.15 24.88 12.73
N GLN A 174 -14.97 24.40 13.09
CA GLN A 174 -14.15 23.51 12.29
C GLN A 174 -14.83 22.17 12.04
N ARG A 175 -15.57 21.64 13.02
CA ARG A 175 -16.33 20.39 12.90
C ARG A 175 -17.34 20.45 11.75
N VAL A 176 -18.10 21.55 11.65
CA VAL A 176 -19.08 21.74 10.57
C VAL A 176 -18.40 21.80 9.21
N ILE A 177 -17.25 22.49 9.12
CA ILE A 177 -16.45 22.59 7.89
C ILE A 177 -15.84 21.24 7.49
N ALA A 178 -15.41 20.43 8.46
CA ALA A 178 -14.75 19.15 8.24
C ALA A 178 -15.75 18.01 7.94
N LEU A 179 -17.01 18.15 8.35
CA LEU A 179 -18.04 17.11 8.25
C LEU A 179 -18.20 16.52 6.83
N PRO A 180 -18.24 17.30 5.73
CA PRO A 180 -18.33 16.73 4.38
C PRO A 180 -17.12 15.88 3.99
N ARG A 181 -15.90 16.28 4.40
CA ARG A 181 -14.68 15.51 4.17
C ARG A 181 -14.70 14.21 4.96
N PHE A 182 -15.03 14.28 6.25
CA PHE A 182 -15.15 13.10 7.09
C PHE A 182 -16.25 12.15 6.57
N SER A 183 -17.39 12.66 6.12
CA SER A 183 -18.48 11.83 5.58
C SER A 183 -18.03 11.00 4.38
N GLN A 184 -17.15 11.54 3.52
CA GLN A 184 -16.55 10.74 2.46
C GLN A 184 -15.63 9.65 3.02
N ILE A 185 -14.74 9.98 3.97
CA ILE A 185 -13.84 9.01 4.62
C ILE A 185 -14.64 7.89 5.28
N ALA A 186 -15.68 8.24 6.05
CA ALA A 186 -16.57 7.31 6.74
C ALA A 186 -17.32 6.40 5.76
N LEU A 187 -17.78 6.92 4.60
CA LEU A 187 -18.44 6.11 3.59
C LEU A 187 -17.50 5.04 3.01
N TRP A 188 -16.28 5.42 2.62
CA TRP A 188 -15.28 4.46 2.12
C TRP A 188 -14.88 3.46 3.21
N GLY A 189 -14.71 3.93 4.45
CA GLY A 189 -14.45 3.08 5.62
C GLY A 189 -15.57 2.06 5.84
N ALA A 190 -16.83 2.49 5.87
CA ALA A 190 -17.97 1.59 6.06
C ALA A 190 -18.10 0.54 4.95
N ILE A 191 -17.90 0.94 3.68
CA ILE A 191 -17.89 -0.01 2.55
C ILE A 191 -16.76 -1.02 2.72
N ALA A 192 -15.54 -0.57 3.03
CA ALA A 192 -14.40 -1.46 3.22
C ALA A 192 -14.59 -2.41 4.41
N VAL A 193 -15.15 -1.93 5.53
CA VAL A 193 -15.52 -2.76 6.70
C VAL A 193 -16.55 -3.83 6.33
N ALA A 194 -17.59 -3.45 5.57
CA ALA A 194 -18.62 -4.40 5.14
C ALA A 194 -18.05 -5.48 4.20
N VAL A 195 -17.34 -5.08 3.14
CA VAL A 195 -16.75 -6.00 2.15
C VAL A 195 -15.73 -6.94 2.80
N SER A 196 -14.81 -6.40 3.61
CA SER A 196 -13.83 -7.21 4.32
C SER A 196 -14.44 -8.11 5.40
N GLY A 197 -15.53 -7.67 6.04
CA GLY A 197 -16.30 -8.47 6.99
C GLY A 197 -16.97 -9.66 6.32
N VAL A 198 -17.59 -9.45 5.15
CA VAL A 198 -18.18 -10.51 4.32
C VAL A 198 -17.10 -11.50 3.87
N ALA A 199 -15.96 -11.03 3.36
CA ALA A 199 -14.85 -11.90 2.96
C ALA A 199 -14.34 -12.76 4.13
N ASN A 200 -14.17 -12.16 5.31
CA ASN A 200 -13.75 -12.91 6.51
C ASN A 200 -14.79 -13.93 6.97
N ALA A 201 -16.08 -13.60 6.92
CA ALA A 201 -17.14 -14.53 7.25
C ALA A 201 -17.19 -15.70 6.25
N TRP A 202 -17.09 -15.41 4.95
CA TRP A 202 -17.10 -16.40 3.87
C TRP A 202 -15.98 -17.43 4.02
N THR A 203 -14.77 -16.99 4.35
CA THR A 203 -13.63 -17.93 4.54
C THR A 203 -13.82 -18.92 5.69
N ARG A 204 -14.73 -18.65 6.65
CA ARG A 204 -14.86 -19.40 7.92
C ARG A 204 -16.23 -20.03 8.15
N LEU A 205 -17.28 -19.55 7.48
CA LEU A 205 -18.66 -20.00 7.62
C LEU A 205 -19.17 -20.54 6.27
N ASP A 206 -18.72 -21.74 5.90
CA ASP A 206 -19.02 -22.40 4.61
C ASP A 206 -20.17 -23.42 4.68
N SER A 207 -20.72 -23.67 5.88
CA SER A 207 -21.79 -24.65 6.10
C SER A 207 -22.85 -24.14 7.08
N PHE A 208 -24.06 -24.68 7.01
CA PHE A 208 -25.15 -24.30 7.91
C PHE A 208 -24.83 -24.59 9.40
N SER A 209 -24.14 -25.70 9.70
CA SER A 209 -23.67 -26.02 11.05
C SER A 209 -22.65 -24.98 11.57
N ALA A 210 -21.76 -24.49 10.72
CA ALA A 210 -20.83 -23.42 11.07
C ALA A 210 -21.55 -22.14 11.53
N TRP A 211 -22.69 -21.79 10.92
CA TRP A 211 -23.51 -20.65 11.34
C TRP A 211 -24.20 -20.83 12.71
N GLN A 212 -24.46 -22.07 13.13
CA GLN A 212 -25.04 -22.37 14.45
C GLN A 212 -24.00 -22.40 15.58
N SER A 213 -22.71 -22.36 15.25
CA SER A 213 -21.63 -22.36 16.24
C SER A 213 -21.61 -21.06 17.07
N LYS A 214 -20.89 -21.09 18.21
CA LYS A 214 -20.59 -19.89 19.00
C LYS A 214 -19.92 -18.80 18.14
N TYR A 215 -19.05 -19.20 17.22
CA TYR A 215 -18.37 -18.31 16.28
C TYR A 215 -19.37 -17.62 15.34
N GLY A 216 -20.30 -18.39 14.77
CA GLY A 216 -21.38 -17.91 13.90
C GLY A 216 -22.29 -16.90 14.61
N ALA A 217 -22.70 -17.17 15.85
CA ALA A 217 -23.54 -16.27 16.64
C ALA A 217 -22.89 -14.90 16.87
N ILE A 218 -21.58 -14.85 17.17
CA ILE A 218 -20.84 -13.60 17.35
C ILE A 218 -20.74 -12.83 16.01
N ILE A 219 -20.57 -13.53 14.88
CA ILE A 219 -20.60 -12.90 13.55
C ILE A 219 -21.98 -12.29 13.27
N ILE A 220 -23.08 -12.98 13.57
CA ILE A 220 -24.44 -12.45 13.42
C ILE A 220 -24.61 -11.17 14.25
N LEU A 221 -24.13 -11.17 15.50
CA LEU A 221 -24.11 -9.97 16.34
C LEU A 221 -23.32 -8.82 15.69
N LYS A 222 -22.13 -9.11 15.14
CA LYS A 222 -21.34 -8.09 14.42
C LYS A 222 -22.06 -7.56 13.18
N ILE A 223 -22.74 -8.41 12.41
CA ILE A 223 -23.54 -8.00 11.25
C ILE A 223 -24.66 -7.07 11.70
N PHE A 224 -25.39 -7.43 12.75
CA PHE A 224 -26.45 -6.60 13.32
C PHE A 224 -25.92 -5.22 13.76
N LEU A 225 -24.83 -5.19 14.53
CA LEU A 225 -24.19 -3.95 14.98
C LEU A 225 -23.70 -3.09 13.80
N ALA A 226 -23.14 -3.72 12.76
CA ALA A 226 -22.69 -3.02 11.56
C ALA A 226 -23.86 -2.40 10.78
N VAL A 227 -24.96 -3.13 10.58
CA VAL A 227 -26.18 -2.62 9.93
C VAL A 227 -26.74 -1.43 10.72
N LEU A 228 -26.76 -1.54 12.04
CA LEU A 228 -27.25 -0.48 12.93
C LEU A 228 -26.37 0.78 12.85
N LEU A 229 -25.05 0.64 12.82
CA LEU A 229 -24.11 1.76 12.62
C LEU A 229 -24.25 2.41 11.23
N ILE A 230 -24.40 1.61 10.17
CA ILE A 230 -24.65 2.13 8.80
C ILE A 230 -26.00 2.88 8.77
N GLY A 231 -27.02 2.35 9.45
CA GLY A 231 -28.32 2.99 9.62
C GLY A 231 -28.20 4.35 10.29
N PHE A 232 -27.45 4.45 11.39
CA PHE A 232 -27.17 5.73 12.04
C PHE A 232 -26.46 6.71 11.10
N GLY A 233 -25.45 6.26 10.36
CA GLY A 233 -24.77 7.10 9.36
C GLY A 233 -25.72 7.63 8.27
N ALA A 234 -26.68 6.81 7.82
CA ALA A 234 -27.69 7.22 6.83
C ALA A 234 -28.69 8.24 7.40
N ILE A 235 -29.12 8.07 8.66
CA ILE A 235 -29.98 9.02 9.38
C ILE A 235 -29.22 10.34 9.57
N HIS A 236 -27.96 10.27 10.01
CA HIS A 236 -27.06 11.41 10.18
C HIS A 236 -26.97 12.21 8.89
N ARG A 237 -26.87 11.57 7.73
CA ARG A 237 -26.78 12.25 6.43
C ARG A 237 -28.09 12.93 5.99
N ARG A 238 -29.26 12.41 6.36
CA ARG A 238 -30.57 12.92 5.92
C ARG A 238 -31.16 13.99 6.85
N TRP A 239 -30.88 13.92 8.15
CA TRP A 239 -31.61 14.71 9.16
C TRP A 239 -30.78 15.81 9.82
N ILE A 240 -29.44 15.79 9.74
CA ILE A 240 -28.59 16.77 10.43
C ILE A 240 -28.74 18.21 9.97
N ILE A 241 -29.05 18.42 8.70
CA ILE A 241 -29.26 19.77 8.17
C ILE A 241 -30.46 20.44 8.86
N LYS A 242 -31.33 19.66 9.53
CA LYS A 242 -32.57 20.11 10.16
C LYS A 242 -32.58 19.99 11.70
N SER A 243 -31.50 19.50 12.33
CA SER A 243 -31.47 19.21 13.77
C SER A 243 -30.63 20.18 14.58
N ASP A 244 -30.97 20.34 15.86
CA ASP A 244 -30.24 21.16 16.83
C ASP A 244 -28.96 20.47 17.34
N TYR A 245 -28.01 21.27 17.81
CA TYR A 245 -26.68 20.80 18.23
C TYR A 245 -26.72 19.74 19.36
N PRO A 246 -27.58 19.84 20.40
CA PRO A 246 -27.66 18.83 21.47
C PRO A 246 -28.13 17.45 20.99
N SER A 247 -29.05 17.40 20.02
CA SER A 247 -29.54 16.12 19.48
C SER A 247 -28.48 15.44 18.61
N ILE A 248 -27.70 16.23 17.86
CA ILE A 248 -26.55 15.73 17.09
C ILE A 248 -25.49 15.15 18.02
N PHE A 249 -25.17 15.84 19.12
CA PHE A 249 -24.18 15.37 20.08
C PHE A 249 -24.59 14.04 20.75
N ARG A 250 -25.85 13.89 21.15
CA ARG A 250 -26.37 12.64 21.72
C ARG A 250 -26.27 11.48 20.73
N LEU A 251 -26.64 11.70 19.47
CA LEU A 251 -26.58 10.68 18.42
C LEU A 251 -25.14 10.23 18.14
N VAL A 252 -24.21 11.17 17.98
CA VAL A 252 -22.78 10.87 17.76
C VAL A 252 -22.18 10.14 18.97
N THR A 253 -22.57 10.53 20.18
CA THR A 253 -22.12 9.86 21.40
C THR A 253 -22.61 8.40 21.42
N ALA A 254 -23.89 8.16 21.13
CA ALA A 254 -24.44 6.82 21.02
C ALA A 254 -23.73 5.98 19.95
N GLU A 255 -23.46 6.57 18.78
CA GLU A 255 -22.69 5.92 17.70
C GLU A 255 -21.30 5.48 18.17
N ILE A 256 -20.56 6.36 18.86
CA ILE A 256 -19.24 6.05 19.41
C ILE A 256 -19.29 4.90 20.42
N PHE A 257 -20.29 4.87 21.30
CA PHE A 257 -20.45 3.76 22.26
C PHE A 257 -20.70 2.42 21.56
N ILE A 258 -21.53 2.40 20.51
CA ILE A 258 -21.80 1.19 19.73
C ILE A 258 -20.57 0.75 18.94
N MET A 259 -19.83 1.70 18.35
CA MET A 259 -18.56 1.41 17.68
C MET A 259 -17.52 0.83 18.65
N ALA A 260 -17.38 1.41 19.84
CA ALA A 260 -16.50 0.89 20.88
C ALA A 260 -16.92 -0.53 21.28
N GLY A 261 -18.21 -0.76 21.55
CA GLY A 261 -18.74 -2.10 21.82
C GLY A 261 -18.45 -3.10 20.69
N THR A 262 -18.59 -2.67 19.44
CA THR A 262 -18.30 -3.50 18.25
C THR A 262 -16.82 -3.91 18.17
N ILE A 263 -15.89 -3.03 18.58
CA ILE A 263 -14.45 -3.36 18.70
C ILE A 263 -14.25 -4.45 19.76
N PHE A 264 -14.89 -4.34 20.93
CA PHE A 264 -14.81 -5.38 21.97
C PHE A 264 -15.41 -6.71 21.51
N VAL A 265 -16.54 -6.70 20.78
CA VAL A 265 -17.11 -7.91 20.18
C VAL A 265 -16.14 -8.51 19.15
N GLY A 266 -15.47 -7.69 18.34
CA GLY A 266 -14.44 -8.15 17.40
C GLY A 266 -13.22 -8.76 18.11
N SER A 267 -12.81 -8.17 19.24
CA SER A 267 -11.76 -8.71 20.09
C SER A 267 -12.15 -10.05 20.69
N TRP A 268 -13.38 -10.17 21.20
CA TRP A 268 -13.92 -11.43 21.71
C TRP A 268 -14.02 -12.52 20.63
N LEU A 269 -14.50 -12.17 19.42
CA LEU A 269 -14.52 -13.09 18.28
C LEU A 269 -13.13 -13.67 17.99
N SER A 270 -12.07 -12.88 18.18
CA SER A 270 -10.69 -13.31 17.91
C SER A 270 -10.12 -14.31 18.92
N THR A 271 -10.80 -14.55 20.04
CA THR A 271 -10.43 -15.56 21.04
C THR A 271 -11.28 -16.82 20.93
N VAL A 272 -12.30 -16.83 20.08
CA VAL A 272 -13.17 -18.00 19.85
C VAL A 272 -12.65 -18.77 18.64
N ALA A 273 -12.45 -20.09 18.81
CA ALA A 273 -12.01 -20.95 17.73
C ALA A 273 -13.04 -20.93 16.58
N PRO A 274 -12.58 -20.80 15.31
CA PRO A 274 -13.47 -20.97 14.17
C PRO A 274 -13.95 -22.43 14.07
N PRO A 275 -15.07 -22.68 13.34
CA PRO A 275 -15.52 -24.04 13.05
C PRO A 275 -14.43 -24.87 12.38
N GLU A 276 -14.30 -26.13 12.78
CA GLU A 276 -13.29 -27.05 12.24
C GLU A 276 -13.58 -27.39 10.77
N LYS A 277 -12.53 -27.47 9.95
CA LYS A 277 -12.58 -27.97 8.57
C LYS A 277 -11.71 -29.21 8.47
N GLU A 278 -12.23 -30.26 7.86
CA GLU A 278 -11.47 -31.48 7.55
C GLU A 278 -10.56 -31.23 6.34
N ILE A 279 -9.40 -30.62 6.56
CA ILE A 279 -8.38 -30.39 5.53
C ILE A 279 -7.14 -31.22 5.86
N ALA A 280 -6.63 -31.97 4.86
CA ALA A 280 -5.40 -32.72 5.02
C ALA A 280 -4.22 -31.79 5.31
N ILE A 281 -3.61 -31.95 6.49
CA ILE A 281 -2.46 -31.17 6.92
C ILE A 281 -1.23 -31.66 6.14
N THR A 282 -0.67 -30.79 5.30
CA THR A 282 0.56 -31.04 4.54
C THR A 282 1.65 -30.05 4.95
N PRO A 283 2.95 -30.37 4.76
CA PRO A 283 4.04 -29.42 5.00
C PRO A 283 3.84 -28.09 4.25
N ALA A 284 3.41 -28.18 2.98
CA ALA A 284 3.12 -27.01 2.17
C ALA A 284 2.00 -26.13 2.79
N LEU A 285 0.92 -26.72 3.30
CA LEU A 285 -0.15 -25.98 4.00
C LEU A 285 0.36 -25.30 5.27
N LEU A 286 1.23 -25.97 6.04
CA LEU A 286 1.77 -25.41 7.27
C LEU A 286 2.69 -24.21 7.02
N VAL A 287 3.49 -24.26 5.95
CA VAL A 287 4.43 -23.20 5.57
C VAL A 287 3.74 -22.04 4.83
N THR A 288 2.89 -22.35 3.85
CA THR A 288 2.32 -21.35 2.93
C THR A 288 0.92 -20.87 3.33
N GLY A 289 0.21 -21.60 4.20
CA GLY A 289 -1.21 -21.33 4.47
C GLY A 289 -2.14 -21.61 3.30
N ILE A 290 -1.63 -22.19 2.22
CA ILE A 290 -2.35 -22.52 0.98
C ILE A 290 -2.29 -24.03 0.78
N GLN A 291 -3.39 -24.62 0.33
CA GLN A 291 -3.41 -26.04 -0.02
C GLN A 291 -2.49 -26.31 -1.21
N LEU A 292 -1.64 -27.32 -1.12
CA LEU A 292 -0.71 -27.68 -2.19
C LEU A 292 -1.47 -27.93 -3.50
N PRO A 293 -1.25 -27.12 -4.56
CA PRO A 293 -1.95 -27.32 -5.81
C PRO A 293 -1.42 -28.57 -6.54
N PRO A 294 -2.25 -29.20 -7.40
CA PRO A 294 -1.80 -30.22 -8.34
C PRO A 294 -0.69 -29.72 -9.27
N GLU A 295 -0.05 -30.61 -10.03
CA GLU A 295 1.02 -30.23 -10.96
C GLU A 295 0.60 -29.09 -11.92
N PRO A 296 1.44 -28.05 -12.12
CA PRO A 296 1.11 -26.97 -13.04
C PRO A 296 0.94 -27.48 -14.47
N ASN A 297 -0.11 -27.02 -15.13
CA ASN A 297 -0.29 -27.16 -16.57
C ASN A 297 -0.86 -25.84 -17.12
N LEU A 298 -0.93 -25.70 -18.44
CA LEU A 298 -1.37 -24.45 -19.06
C LEU A 298 -2.76 -24.00 -18.57
N SER A 299 -3.71 -24.92 -18.46
CA SER A 299 -5.05 -24.61 -17.98
C SER A 299 -5.04 -24.12 -16.53
N ARG A 300 -4.30 -24.80 -15.64
CA ARG A 300 -4.21 -24.41 -14.23
C ARG A 300 -3.47 -23.08 -14.06
N LEU A 301 -2.41 -22.85 -14.81
CA LEU A 301 -1.68 -21.58 -14.79
C LEU A 301 -2.57 -20.42 -15.27
N LEU A 302 -3.41 -20.62 -16.28
CA LEU A 302 -4.27 -19.57 -16.81
C LEU A 302 -5.52 -19.31 -15.94
N PHE A 303 -6.12 -20.36 -15.36
CA PHE A 303 -7.46 -20.27 -14.77
C PHE A 303 -7.54 -20.55 -13.27
N SER A 304 -6.50 -21.08 -12.62
CA SER A 304 -6.48 -21.17 -11.16
C SER A 304 -6.45 -19.77 -10.54
N TYR A 305 -7.04 -19.63 -9.36
CA TYR A 305 -7.13 -18.34 -8.67
C TYR A 305 -7.17 -18.54 -7.16
N GLU A 306 -6.18 -18.00 -6.46
CA GLU A 306 -6.08 -17.96 -5.00
C GLU A 306 -5.88 -16.48 -4.58
N PRO A 307 -6.92 -15.80 -4.08
CA PRO A 307 -6.85 -14.35 -3.87
C PRO A 307 -5.87 -13.95 -2.76
N ASP A 308 -4.88 -13.13 -3.11
CA ASP A 308 -4.16 -12.31 -2.13
C ASP A 308 -5.08 -11.18 -1.68
N GLY A 309 -5.73 -11.36 -0.52
CA GLY A 309 -6.75 -10.44 -0.05
C GLY A 309 -6.26 -9.00 0.14
N LEU A 310 -4.98 -8.81 0.50
CA LEU A 310 -4.44 -7.48 0.76
C LEU A 310 -4.11 -6.77 -0.55
N MET A 311 -3.42 -7.46 -1.47
CA MET A 311 -3.14 -6.93 -2.79
C MET A 311 -4.44 -6.65 -3.54
N LEU A 312 -5.38 -7.59 -3.56
CA LEU A 312 -6.68 -7.41 -4.21
C LEU A 312 -7.42 -6.19 -3.65
N GLY A 313 -7.42 -5.99 -2.33
CA GLY A 313 -8.01 -4.80 -1.73
C GLY A 313 -7.32 -3.49 -2.13
N VAL A 314 -5.98 -3.49 -2.22
CA VAL A 314 -5.19 -2.34 -2.73
C VAL A 314 -5.56 -2.06 -4.19
N LEU A 315 -5.63 -3.08 -5.03
CA LEU A 315 -5.99 -2.97 -6.44
C LEU A 315 -7.41 -2.43 -6.63
N ILE A 316 -8.38 -2.97 -5.90
CA ILE A 316 -9.77 -2.46 -5.90
C ILE A 316 -9.79 -0.99 -5.48
N PHE A 317 -9.04 -0.61 -4.44
CA PHE A 317 -8.99 0.76 -3.96
C PHE A 317 -8.41 1.72 -5.00
N ILE A 318 -7.27 1.40 -5.62
CA ILE A 318 -6.67 2.26 -6.65
C ILE A 318 -7.54 2.34 -7.90
N VAL A 319 -8.21 1.26 -8.30
CA VAL A 319 -9.17 1.25 -9.43
C VAL A 319 -10.35 2.15 -9.12
N ALA A 320 -10.91 2.06 -7.91
CA ALA A 320 -12.03 2.89 -7.49
C ALA A 320 -11.66 4.39 -7.47
N LEU A 321 -10.44 4.73 -7.03
CA LEU A 321 -9.92 6.11 -7.11
C LEU A 321 -9.71 6.57 -8.54
N TYR A 322 -9.16 5.72 -9.41
CA TYR A 322 -8.95 6.03 -10.82
C TYR A 322 -10.29 6.27 -11.55
N ILE A 323 -11.26 5.37 -11.40
CA ILE A 323 -12.60 5.51 -11.97
C ILE A 323 -13.27 6.79 -11.44
N LYS A 324 -13.20 7.05 -10.13
CA LYS A 324 -13.73 8.30 -9.55
C LYS A 324 -13.09 9.53 -10.18
N GLY A 325 -11.77 9.51 -10.40
CA GLY A 325 -11.05 10.58 -11.10
C GLY A 325 -11.57 10.80 -12.52
N VAL A 326 -11.72 9.73 -13.30
CA VAL A 326 -12.25 9.80 -14.67
C VAL A 326 -13.68 10.35 -14.69
N ILE A 327 -14.55 9.89 -13.79
CA ILE A 327 -15.93 10.38 -13.65
C ILE A 327 -15.94 11.88 -13.31
N ILE A 328 -15.07 12.34 -12.40
CA ILE A 328 -14.97 13.76 -12.04
C ILE A 328 -14.57 14.60 -13.26
N LEU A 329 -13.59 14.17 -14.06
CA LEU A 329 -13.19 14.90 -15.26
C LEU A 329 -14.30 14.92 -16.32
N SER A 330 -14.96 13.77 -16.54
CA SER A 330 -16.07 13.67 -17.49
C SER A 330 -17.22 14.60 -17.10
N ARG A 331 -17.57 14.69 -15.81
CA ARG A 331 -18.61 15.61 -15.31
C ARG A 331 -18.23 17.08 -15.46
N ARG A 332 -16.94 17.41 -15.56
CA ARG A 332 -16.43 18.76 -15.84
C ARG A 332 -16.29 19.06 -17.35
N GLY A 333 -16.71 18.13 -18.23
CA GLY A 333 -16.55 18.28 -19.68
C GLY A 333 -15.12 18.08 -20.19
N VAL A 334 -14.20 17.62 -19.33
CA VAL A 334 -12.79 17.38 -19.70
C VAL A 334 -12.63 15.94 -20.18
N LYS A 335 -12.29 15.75 -21.45
CA LYS A 335 -12.05 14.40 -22.02
C LYS A 335 -10.79 13.77 -21.42
N TRP A 336 -10.90 12.50 -21.02
CA TRP A 336 -9.76 11.66 -20.62
C TRP A 336 -9.47 10.63 -21.71
N PRO A 337 -8.22 10.49 -22.19
CA PRO A 337 -7.91 9.54 -23.26
C PRO A 337 -8.20 8.09 -22.84
N VAL A 338 -9.02 7.38 -23.63
CA VAL A 338 -9.43 5.99 -23.34
C VAL A 338 -8.22 5.04 -23.26
N GLY A 339 -7.19 5.27 -24.09
CA GLY A 339 -5.96 4.47 -24.06
C GLY A 339 -5.25 4.48 -22.69
N ARG A 340 -5.36 5.58 -21.91
CA ARG A 340 -4.81 5.62 -20.54
C ARG A 340 -5.58 4.70 -19.61
N THR A 341 -6.91 4.70 -19.70
CA THR A 341 -7.77 3.81 -18.91
C THR A 341 -7.53 2.35 -19.26
N ILE A 342 -7.37 2.02 -20.55
CA ILE A 342 -7.04 0.65 -20.99
C ILE A 342 -5.68 0.22 -20.45
N ALA A 343 -4.64 1.06 -20.61
CA ALA A 343 -3.30 0.75 -20.10
C ALA A 343 -3.29 0.54 -18.58
N PHE A 344 -3.97 1.41 -17.83
CA PHE A 344 -4.12 1.28 -16.38
C PHE A 344 -4.83 -0.03 -16.00
N ALA A 345 -5.94 -0.35 -16.69
CA ALA A 345 -6.69 -1.59 -16.43
C ALA A 345 -5.82 -2.83 -16.69
N LEU A 346 -5.11 -2.88 -17.82
CA LEU A 346 -4.19 -3.98 -18.14
C LEU A 346 -3.06 -4.10 -17.12
N GLY A 347 -2.47 -2.98 -16.68
CA GLY A 347 -1.44 -2.97 -15.65
C GLY A 347 -1.94 -3.52 -14.32
N VAL A 348 -3.13 -3.09 -13.86
CA VAL A 348 -3.74 -3.60 -12.63
C VAL A 348 -4.12 -5.08 -12.75
N SER A 349 -4.70 -5.50 -13.87
CA SER A 349 -5.02 -6.92 -14.12
C SER A 349 -3.77 -7.81 -14.15
N ALA A 350 -2.65 -7.30 -14.66
CA ALA A 350 -1.38 -8.01 -14.64
C ALA A 350 -0.83 -8.18 -13.22
N VAL A 351 -0.98 -7.16 -12.33
CA VAL A 351 -0.65 -7.32 -10.90
C VAL A 351 -1.54 -8.40 -10.29
N ASP A 352 -2.86 -8.32 -10.48
CA ASP A 352 -3.80 -9.28 -9.90
C ASP A 352 -3.53 -10.71 -10.37
N TYR A 353 -3.27 -10.92 -11.66
CA TYR A 353 -2.93 -12.25 -12.17
C TYR A 353 -1.63 -12.80 -11.57
N ALA A 354 -0.63 -11.94 -11.37
CA ALA A 354 0.66 -12.32 -10.82
C ALA A 354 0.67 -12.51 -9.30
N THR A 355 -0.32 -11.97 -8.56
CA THR A 355 -0.44 -12.18 -7.11
C THR A 355 -1.56 -13.14 -6.71
N SER A 356 -2.64 -13.17 -7.48
CA SER A 356 -3.88 -13.89 -7.16
C SER A 356 -4.24 -14.98 -8.19
N GLY A 357 -3.84 -14.81 -9.44
CA GLY A 357 -4.10 -15.79 -10.51
C GLY A 357 -3.24 -17.05 -10.39
N GLY A 358 -3.26 -17.92 -11.40
CA GLY A 358 -2.45 -19.15 -11.39
C GLY A 358 -0.96 -18.84 -11.27
N LEU A 359 -0.49 -17.74 -11.85
CA LEU A 359 0.88 -17.30 -11.67
C LEU A 359 1.19 -16.95 -10.20
N GLY A 360 0.28 -16.24 -9.52
CA GLY A 360 0.37 -15.96 -8.08
C GLY A 360 0.32 -17.21 -7.21
N LEU A 361 -0.66 -18.09 -7.43
CA LEU A 361 -0.81 -19.35 -6.68
C LEU A 361 0.45 -20.21 -6.75
N TYR A 362 0.93 -20.50 -7.96
CA TYR A 362 2.07 -21.39 -8.15
C TYR A 362 3.42 -20.73 -7.81
N SER A 363 3.49 -19.39 -7.71
CA SER A 363 4.71 -18.68 -7.28
C SER A 363 5.16 -19.06 -5.86
N HIS A 364 4.23 -19.49 -5.00
CA HIS A 364 4.55 -19.96 -3.67
C HIS A 364 5.24 -21.34 -3.64
N PHE A 365 5.19 -22.09 -4.74
CA PHE A 365 5.60 -23.50 -4.78
C PHE A 365 6.75 -23.79 -5.75
N SER A 366 7.07 -22.87 -6.67
CA SER A 366 8.16 -23.02 -7.64
C SER A 366 8.94 -21.72 -7.80
N PHE A 367 10.26 -21.81 -7.83
CA PHE A 367 11.15 -20.69 -8.05
C PHE A 367 10.99 -20.12 -9.47
N SER A 368 10.83 -20.97 -10.48
CA SER A 368 10.68 -20.51 -11.87
C SER A 368 9.38 -19.71 -12.06
N ILE A 369 8.29 -20.18 -11.47
CA ILE A 369 6.99 -19.48 -11.51
C ILE A 369 7.03 -18.22 -10.62
N HIS A 370 7.71 -18.28 -9.48
CA HIS A 370 8.00 -17.10 -8.67
C HIS A 370 8.71 -16.00 -9.47
N MET A 371 9.73 -16.37 -10.24
CA MET A 371 10.44 -15.42 -11.09
C MET A 371 9.51 -14.84 -12.16
N ALA A 372 8.70 -15.68 -12.83
CA ALA A 372 7.71 -15.19 -13.79
C ALA A 372 6.71 -14.20 -13.15
N ALA A 373 6.18 -14.49 -11.98
CA ALA A 373 5.27 -13.61 -11.23
C ALA A 373 5.92 -12.24 -10.95
N HIS A 374 7.16 -12.25 -10.45
CA HIS A 374 7.89 -11.03 -10.11
C HIS A 374 8.33 -10.25 -11.35
N MET A 375 8.59 -10.90 -12.49
CA MET A 375 8.82 -10.21 -13.76
C MET A 375 7.54 -9.51 -14.26
N VAL A 376 6.36 -10.12 -14.11
CA VAL A 376 5.09 -9.46 -14.44
C VAL A 376 4.87 -8.23 -13.56
N ILE A 377 5.05 -8.37 -12.24
CA ILE A 377 4.81 -7.30 -11.26
C ILE A 377 5.86 -6.18 -11.37
N GLY A 378 7.12 -6.53 -11.63
CA GLY A 378 8.24 -5.59 -11.69
C GLY A 378 8.42 -4.90 -13.03
N MET A 379 8.00 -5.52 -14.14
CA MET A 379 8.25 -4.99 -15.49
C MET A 379 6.98 -4.72 -16.29
N ILE A 380 6.11 -5.71 -16.42
CA ILE A 380 4.97 -5.64 -17.34
C ILE A 380 3.86 -4.75 -16.78
N ALA A 381 3.41 -5.02 -15.55
CA ALA A 381 2.34 -4.27 -14.91
C ALA A 381 2.67 -2.76 -14.74
N PRO A 382 3.88 -2.37 -14.30
CA PRO A 382 4.27 -0.97 -14.16
C PRO A 382 4.14 -0.15 -15.43
N ILE A 383 4.47 -0.70 -16.60
CA ILE A 383 4.33 -0.01 -17.89
C ILE A 383 2.87 0.41 -18.10
N GLY A 384 1.93 -0.51 -17.91
CA GLY A 384 0.50 -0.21 -18.03
C GLY A 384 0.02 0.84 -17.02
N ILE A 385 0.43 0.71 -15.75
CA ILE A 385 0.06 1.64 -14.67
C ILE A 385 0.58 3.05 -14.97
N VAL A 386 1.83 3.20 -15.37
CA VAL A 386 2.49 4.48 -15.66
C VAL A 386 1.87 5.16 -16.89
N LEU A 387 1.58 4.40 -17.95
CA LEU A 387 0.88 4.92 -19.14
C LEU A 387 -0.58 5.34 -18.83
N GLY A 388 -1.13 4.89 -17.71
CA GLY A 388 -2.39 5.35 -17.15
C GLY A 388 -2.39 6.81 -16.67
N ALA A 389 -1.24 7.44 -16.47
CA ALA A 389 -1.09 8.78 -15.89
C ALA A 389 -1.82 9.01 -14.55
N PRO A 390 -1.70 8.09 -13.56
CA PRO A 390 -2.44 8.19 -12.31
C PRO A 390 -2.12 9.48 -11.53
N VAL A 391 -0.89 9.98 -11.56
CA VAL A 391 -0.51 11.21 -10.85
C VAL A 391 -1.13 12.44 -11.53
N THR A 392 -1.17 12.48 -12.85
CA THR A 392 -1.85 13.54 -13.61
C THR A 392 -3.35 13.53 -13.31
N LEU A 393 -3.96 12.35 -13.28
CA LEU A 393 -5.38 12.22 -12.95
C LEU A 393 -5.65 12.73 -11.52
N ALA A 394 -4.82 12.33 -10.55
CA ALA A 394 -4.91 12.79 -9.18
C ALA A 394 -4.76 14.33 -9.09
N LEU A 395 -3.75 14.92 -9.73
CA LEU A 395 -3.53 16.36 -9.72
C LEU A 395 -4.66 17.16 -10.37
N ARG A 396 -5.43 16.58 -11.29
CA ARG A 396 -6.58 17.23 -11.94
C ARG A 396 -7.89 17.06 -11.17
N THR A 397 -7.98 16.09 -10.26
CA THR A 397 -9.25 15.69 -9.62
C THR A 397 -9.26 15.88 -8.10
N LEU A 398 -8.10 15.82 -7.43
CA LEU A 398 -7.99 16.02 -5.99
C LEU A 398 -8.47 17.42 -5.58
N PRO A 399 -9.14 17.54 -4.42
CA PRO A 399 -9.66 18.80 -3.93
C PRO A 399 -8.52 19.79 -3.63
N ILE A 400 -8.77 21.05 -3.97
CA ILE A 400 -7.94 22.19 -3.53
C ILE A 400 -8.20 22.50 -2.04
N GLY A 401 -7.39 23.37 -1.45
CA GLY A 401 -7.63 23.90 -0.10
C GLY A 401 -9.00 24.57 0.01
N ARG A 402 -9.56 24.60 1.23
CA ARG A 402 -10.82 25.30 1.57
C ARG A 402 -10.73 26.80 1.30
N ASP A 403 -9.53 27.35 1.42
CA ASP A 403 -9.19 28.74 1.16
C ASP A 403 -7.76 28.85 0.60
N ASP A 404 -7.32 30.08 0.39
CA ASP A 404 -5.99 30.45 -0.12
C ASP A 404 -4.83 30.08 0.82
N GLN A 405 -5.11 29.89 2.10
CA GLN A 405 -4.11 29.55 3.10
C GLN A 405 -3.93 28.04 3.26
N GLU A 406 -4.99 27.24 3.13
CA GLU A 406 -4.92 25.78 3.28
C GLU A 406 -4.17 25.13 2.10
N ARG A 407 -3.15 24.31 2.39
CA ARG A 407 -2.45 23.55 1.35
C ARG A 407 -3.33 22.45 0.77
N GLY A 408 -4.06 21.74 1.64
CA GLY A 408 -4.93 20.62 1.25
C GLY A 408 -4.20 19.42 0.64
N VAL A 409 -4.97 18.42 0.21
CA VAL A 409 -4.46 17.14 -0.29
C VAL A 409 -3.71 17.30 -1.61
N ARG A 410 -4.26 18.07 -2.56
CA ARG A 410 -3.60 18.35 -3.84
C ARG A 410 -2.29 19.10 -3.65
N GLY A 411 -2.28 20.15 -2.81
CA GLY A 411 -1.07 20.92 -2.55
C GLY A 411 0.00 20.09 -1.83
N SER A 412 -0.40 19.13 -1.00
CA SER A 412 0.51 18.20 -0.34
C SER A 412 1.13 17.20 -1.33
N LEU A 413 0.34 16.68 -2.28
CA LEU A 413 0.88 15.85 -3.37
C LEU A 413 1.91 16.64 -4.20
N ILE A 414 1.62 17.89 -4.56
CA ILE A 414 2.57 18.76 -5.27
C ILE A 414 3.85 18.97 -4.45
N ALA A 415 3.72 19.17 -3.13
CA ALA A 415 4.87 19.34 -2.23
C ALA A 415 5.73 18.08 -2.13
N VAL A 416 5.12 16.88 -2.14
CA VAL A 416 5.86 15.60 -2.18
C VAL A 416 6.63 15.46 -3.47
N LEU A 417 5.97 15.70 -4.62
CA LEU A 417 6.61 15.60 -5.93
C LEU A 417 7.84 16.51 -6.02
N HIS A 418 7.74 17.77 -5.58
CA HIS A 418 8.84 18.74 -5.66
C HIS A 418 9.83 18.66 -4.49
N SER A 419 9.66 17.71 -3.57
CA SER A 419 10.52 17.57 -2.38
C SER A 419 11.95 17.12 -2.74
N ARG A 420 12.89 17.27 -1.80
CA ARG A 420 14.27 16.78 -1.97
C ARG A 420 14.28 15.27 -2.23
N PHE A 421 13.50 14.50 -1.47
CA PHE A 421 13.36 13.06 -1.69
C PHE A 421 12.75 12.75 -3.05
N GLY A 422 11.72 13.48 -3.48
CA GLY A 422 11.15 13.35 -4.81
C GLY A 422 12.21 13.51 -5.91
N LYS A 423 13.11 14.50 -5.79
CA LYS A 423 14.22 14.71 -6.72
C LYS A 423 15.30 13.62 -6.66
N ILE A 424 15.51 12.99 -5.51
CA ILE A 424 16.47 11.88 -5.34
C ILE A 424 15.91 10.61 -5.99
N PHE A 425 14.69 10.21 -5.63
CA PHE A 425 14.08 8.98 -6.15
C PHE A 425 13.79 9.04 -7.65
N THR A 426 13.48 10.22 -8.18
CA THR A 426 13.27 10.43 -9.63
C THR A 426 14.57 10.62 -10.42
N ASN A 427 15.74 10.53 -9.78
CA ASN A 427 17.01 10.44 -10.50
C ASN A 427 17.10 9.06 -11.18
N PRO A 428 17.42 9.00 -12.49
CA PRO A 428 17.41 7.73 -13.23
C PRO A 428 18.43 6.71 -12.71
N VAL A 429 19.58 7.13 -12.18
CA VAL A 429 20.58 6.23 -11.59
C VAL A 429 20.08 5.65 -10.28
N VAL A 430 19.42 6.46 -9.46
CA VAL A 430 18.82 6.00 -8.20
C VAL A 430 17.68 5.02 -8.48
N ALA A 431 16.84 5.31 -9.46
CA ALA A 431 15.77 4.41 -9.88
C ALA A 431 16.31 3.09 -10.43
N LEU A 432 17.36 3.14 -11.26
CA LEU A 432 18.07 1.94 -11.73
C LEU A 432 18.64 1.12 -10.56
N ALA A 433 19.28 1.77 -9.59
CA ALA A 433 19.83 1.11 -8.41
C ALA A 433 18.74 0.48 -7.53
N ILE A 434 17.58 1.12 -7.40
CA ILE A 434 16.42 0.53 -6.69
C ILE A 434 15.85 -0.64 -7.48
N PHE A 435 15.74 -0.51 -8.81
CA PHE A 435 15.18 -1.52 -9.68
C PHE A 435 16.07 -2.78 -9.71
N ASP A 436 17.26 -2.69 -10.29
CA ASP A 436 18.15 -3.85 -10.46
C ASP A 436 18.96 -4.16 -9.20
N GLY A 437 19.44 -3.14 -8.48
CA GLY A 437 20.23 -3.38 -7.26
C GLY A 437 19.45 -4.12 -6.19
N SER A 438 18.12 -3.97 -6.16
CA SER A 438 17.28 -4.75 -5.26
C SER A 438 17.19 -6.24 -5.61
N LEU A 439 17.33 -6.62 -6.89
CA LEU A 439 17.40 -8.03 -7.29
C LEU A 439 18.62 -8.70 -6.65
N PHE A 440 19.78 -8.06 -6.74
CA PHE A 440 20.99 -8.59 -6.12
C PHE A 440 20.87 -8.67 -4.60
N ALA A 441 20.36 -7.61 -3.97
CA ALA A 441 20.16 -7.57 -2.52
C ALA A 441 19.20 -8.66 -2.05
N LEU A 442 18.13 -8.93 -2.81
CA LEU A 442 17.13 -9.94 -2.43
C LEU A 442 17.68 -11.36 -2.59
N TYR A 443 18.17 -11.70 -3.78
CA TYR A 443 18.46 -13.09 -4.17
C TYR A 443 19.87 -13.57 -3.79
N PHE A 444 20.84 -12.68 -3.57
CA PHE A 444 22.19 -13.06 -3.12
C PHE A 444 22.44 -12.82 -1.63
N THR A 445 21.38 -12.58 -0.86
CA THR A 445 21.43 -12.52 0.61
C THR A 445 20.34 -13.41 1.21
N PRO A 446 20.34 -13.65 2.53
CA PRO A 446 19.27 -14.42 3.18
C PRO A 446 17.88 -13.76 3.13
N ILE A 447 17.74 -12.55 2.56
CA ILE A 447 16.47 -11.81 2.51
C ILE A 447 15.42 -12.60 1.74
N PHE A 448 15.75 -13.24 0.61
CA PHE A 448 14.78 -13.97 -0.19
C PHE A 448 14.10 -15.11 0.60
N GLY A 449 14.87 -16.03 1.17
CA GLY A 449 14.33 -17.12 2.00
C GLY A 449 13.54 -16.60 3.20
N ASN A 450 14.01 -15.54 3.87
CA ASN A 450 13.31 -14.92 4.99
C ASN A 450 11.94 -14.31 4.60
N LEU A 451 11.86 -13.66 3.44
CA LEU A 451 10.61 -13.05 2.96
C LEU A 451 9.63 -14.11 2.42
N MET A 452 10.11 -15.17 1.77
CA MET A 452 9.27 -16.28 1.30
C MET A 452 8.62 -17.03 2.46
N GLY A 453 9.29 -17.12 3.61
CA GLY A 453 8.81 -17.84 4.80
C GLY A 453 7.56 -17.28 5.47
N GLY A 454 7.01 -16.15 5.02
CA GLY A 454 5.76 -15.62 5.57
C GLY A 454 5.01 -14.67 4.63
N HIS A 455 3.69 -14.59 4.81
CA HIS A 455 2.80 -13.76 3.98
C HIS A 455 3.21 -12.29 3.94
N THR A 456 3.58 -11.71 5.09
CA THR A 456 4.05 -10.32 5.16
C THR A 456 5.30 -10.11 4.32
N GLY A 457 6.22 -11.08 4.34
CA GLY A 457 7.46 -11.00 3.59
C GLY A 457 7.21 -11.04 2.09
N HIS A 458 6.38 -12.00 1.64
CA HIS A 458 5.98 -12.09 0.24
C HIS A 458 5.23 -10.84 -0.25
N PHE A 459 4.30 -10.31 0.56
CA PHE A 459 3.60 -9.07 0.23
C PHE A 459 4.57 -7.87 0.10
N ILE A 460 5.52 -7.72 1.04
CA ILE A 460 6.52 -6.65 0.99
C ILE A 460 7.40 -6.78 -0.26
N MET A 461 7.79 -8.00 -0.61
CA MET A 461 8.56 -8.29 -1.82
C MET A 461 7.78 -7.89 -3.09
N SER A 462 6.54 -8.36 -3.24
CA SER A 462 5.67 -8.00 -4.38
C SER A 462 5.44 -6.49 -4.46
N LEU A 463 5.17 -5.84 -3.33
CA LEU A 463 4.97 -4.39 -3.27
C LEU A 463 6.24 -3.63 -3.66
N HIS A 464 7.41 -4.08 -3.19
CA HIS A 464 8.70 -3.46 -3.54
C HIS A 464 8.94 -3.53 -5.05
N PHE A 465 8.81 -4.70 -5.67
CA PHE A 465 9.03 -4.82 -7.12
C PHE A 465 8.02 -4.04 -7.95
N LEU A 466 6.76 -4.00 -7.53
CA LEU A 466 5.73 -3.17 -8.16
C LEU A 466 6.12 -1.68 -8.11
N LEU A 467 6.50 -1.19 -6.94
CA LEU A 467 6.86 0.22 -6.75
C LEU A 467 8.19 0.58 -7.43
N ALA A 468 9.18 -0.31 -7.40
CA ALA A 468 10.47 -0.14 -8.08
C ALA A 468 10.27 -0.06 -9.59
N GLY A 469 9.47 -0.96 -10.16
CA GLY A 469 9.08 -0.94 -11.57
C GLY A 469 8.33 0.33 -11.93
N ILE A 470 7.31 0.72 -11.14
CA ILE A 470 6.56 1.97 -11.39
C ILE A 470 7.51 3.16 -11.39
N LEU A 471 8.44 3.24 -10.43
CA LEU A 471 9.42 4.31 -10.35
C LEU A 471 10.32 4.35 -11.60
N PHE A 472 10.88 3.21 -11.98
CA PHE A 472 11.78 3.10 -13.14
C PHE A 472 11.06 3.48 -14.44
N PHE A 473 9.94 2.83 -14.76
CA PHE A 473 9.20 3.10 -16.00
C PHE A 473 8.57 4.49 -16.02
N GLN A 474 8.23 5.08 -14.87
CA GLN A 474 7.78 6.47 -14.76
C GLN A 474 8.87 7.46 -15.21
N ILE A 475 10.15 7.18 -14.95
CA ILE A 475 11.25 8.05 -15.36
C ILE A 475 11.57 7.87 -16.85
N ILE A 476 11.48 6.64 -17.35
CA ILE A 476 11.86 6.30 -18.72
C ILE A 476 10.75 6.68 -19.73
N ILE A 477 9.55 6.10 -19.58
CA ILE A 477 8.45 6.25 -20.54
C ILE A 477 7.25 7.03 -20.00
N GLY A 478 7.27 7.38 -18.71
CA GLY A 478 6.13 7.99 -18.02
C GLY A 478 5.72 9.36 -18.55
N ILE A 479 4.41 9.61 -18.49
CA ILE A 479 3.77 10.84 -18.94
C ILE A 479 3.35 11.77 -17.79
N ASP A 480 3.41 11.26 -16.55
CA ASP A 480 3.16 12.06 -15.35
C ASP A 480 4.28 13.09 -15.09
N PRO A 481 3.96 14.22 -14.44
CA PRO A 481 4.93 15.30 -14.24
C PRO A 481 6.06 14.88 -13.31
N LEU A 482 7.30 15.09 -13.76
CA LEU A 482 8.52 14.86 -12.98
C LEU A 482 9.14 16.20 -12.50
N PRO A 483 9.85 16.20 -11.35
CA PRO A 483 10.49 17.42 -10.83
C PRO A 483 11.60 17.97 -11.71
N ARG A 484 12.20 17.10 -12.54
CA ARG A 484 13.27 17.42 -13.50
C ARG A 484 13.00 16.66 -14.79
N LYS A 485 13.20 17.31 -15.93
CA LYS A 485 13.20 16.63 -17.23
C LYS A 485 14.49 15.82 -17.37
N VAL A 486 14.35 14.56 -17.75
CA VAL A 486 15.49 13.68 -18.04
C VAL A 486 15.70 13.67 -19.55
N PRO A 487 16.90 14.05 -20.06
CA PRO A 487 17.19 14.00 -21.49
C PRO A 487 17.01 12.58 -22.06
N HIS A 488 16.50 12.46 -23.30
CA HIS A 488 16.25 11.15 -23.92
C HIS A 488 17.51 10.30 -24.06
N MET A 489 18.66 10.92 -24.35
CA MET A 489 19.95 10.22 -24.40
C MET A 489 20.30 9.55 -23.06
N VAL A 490 20.07 10.25 -21.94
CA VAL A 490 20.29 9.68 -20.60
C VAL A 490 19.36 8.50 -20.36
N LYS A 491 18.08 8.60 -20.77
CA LYS A 491 17.14 7.48 -20.68
C LYS A 491 17.62 6.27 -21.46
N ILE A 492 18.05 6.46 -22.71
CA ILE A 492 18.58 5.39 -23.57
C ILE A 492 19.78 4.70 -22.91
N ILE A 493 20.75 5.48 -22.41
CA ILE A 493 21.92 4.92 -21.70
C ILE A 493 21.48 4.10 -20.48
N ILE A 494 20.53 4.61 -19.70
CA ILE A 494 20.03 3.93 -18.50
C ILE A 494 19.27 2.64 -18.85
N ILE A 495 18.53 2.62 -19.95
CA ILE A 495 17.87 1.40 -20.46
C ILE A 495 18.92 0.35 -20.85
N PHE A 496 19.96 0.72 -21.59
CA PHE A 496 21.05 -0.21 -21.94
C PHE A 496 21.80 -0.72 -20.70
N ALA A 497 22.03 0.15 -19.72
CA ALA A 497 22.63 -0.25 -18.44
C ALA A 497 21.73 -1.24 -17.70
N ALA A 498 20.42 -0.96 -17.59
CA ALA A 498 19.44 -1.87 -16.98
C ALA A 498 19.42 -3.23 -17.65
N MET A 499 19.35 -3.23 -18.98
CA MET A 499 19.40 -4.45 -19.81
C MET A 499 20.63 -5.30 -19.47
N SER A 500 21.81 -4.67 -19.44
CA SER A 500 23.07 -5.36 -19.17
C SER A 500 23.14 -5.91 -17.73
N ILE A 501 22.72 -5.12 -16.74
CA ILE A 501 22.73 -5.52 -15.33
C ILE A 501 21.74 -6.65 -15.08
N HIS A 502 20.54 -6.56 -15.65
CA HIS A 502 19.50 -7.57 -15.53
C HIS A 502 19.90 -8.89 -16.20
N ALA A 503 20.46 -8.84 -17.41
CA ALA A 503 20.99 -10.02 -18.08
C ALA A 503 22.09 -10.70 -17.24
N PHE A 504 23.00 -9.91 -16.66
CA PHE A 504 24.03 -10.42 -15.76
C PHE A 504 23.44 -11.06 -14.49
N PHE A 505 22.40 -10.45 -13.90
CA PHE A 505 21.67 -11.03 -12.77
C PHE A 505 21.12 -12.42 -13.12
N SER A 506 20.42 -12.55 -14.25
CA SER A 506 19.84 -13.82 -14.71
C SER A 506 20.89 -14.90 -14.95
N ILE A 507 22.00 -14.57 -15.64
CA ILE A 507 23.12 -15.49 -15.84
C ILE A 507 23.73 -15.90 -14.51
N SER A 508 23.84 -14.97 -13.55
CA SER A 508 24.37 -15.27 -12.22
C SER A 508 23.49 -16.30 -11.49
N ILE A 509 22.16 -16.15 -11.54
CA ILE A 509 21.22 -17.15 -10.99
C ILE A 509 21.42 -18.52 -11.68
N MET A 510 21.49 -18.55 -13.01
CA MET A 510 21.69 -19.80 -13.77
C MET A 510 23.03 -20.49 -13.46
N SER A 511 24.04 -19.71 -13.08
CA SER A 511 25.39 -20.18 -12.79
C SER A 511 25.57 -20.66 -11.34
N THR A 512 24.61 -20.39 -10.45
CA THR A 512 24.66 -20.88 -9.07
C THR A 512 24.59 -22.41 -9.01
N THR A 513 25.32 -22.99 -8.06
CA THR A 513 25.34 -24.43 -7.78
C THR A 513 24.62 -24.80 -6.49
N THR A 514 24.07 -23.81 -5.78
CA THR A 514 23.34 -23.95 -4.52
C THR A 514 21.99 -23.26 -4.60
N LEU A 515 21.04 -23.73 -3.81
CA LEU A 515 19.71 -23.10 -3.71
C LEU A 515 19.79 -21.78 -2.95
N ILE A 516 19.28 -20.70 -3.53
CA ILE A 516 19.33 -19.35 -2.95
C ILE A 516 18.15 -19.08 -2.01
N ASP A 517 17.15 -19.95 -2.01
CA ASP A 517 15.92 -19.85 -1.22
C ASP A 517 16.09 -20.22 0.26
N GLY A 518 17.30 -20.64 0.68
CA GLY A 518 17.57 -21.09 2.04
C GLY A 518 16.83 -22.36 2.42
N GLY A 519 16.39 -23.16 1.44
CA GLY A 519 15.65 -24.42 1.66
C GLY A 519 14.13 -24.24 1.80
N TYR A 520 13.58 -23.05 1.54
CA TYR A 520 12.14 -22.80 1.56
C TYR A 520 11.34 -23.79 0.69
N PHE A 521 11.71 -23.93 -0.59
CA PHE A 521 11.02 -24.79 -1.54
C PHE A 521 11.21 -26.27 -1.23
N ALA A 522 12.30 -26.65 -0.56
CA ALA A 522 12.53 -28.01 -0.10
C ALA A 522 11.55 -28.42 1.01
N GLN A 523 11.21 -27.49 1.92
CA GLN A 523 10.29 -27.76 3.04
C GLN A 523 8.85 -28.02 2.60
N LEU A 524 8.47 -27.58 1.41
CA LEU A 524 7.10 -27.75 0.89
C LEU A 524 6.76 -29.21 0.53
N GLN A 525 7.77 -30.05 0.31
CA GLN A 525 7.63 -31.47 -0.06
C GLN A 525 6.64 -31.70 -1.21
N ARG A 526 6.69 -30.85 -2.23
CA ARG A 526 5.83 -30.98 -3.43
C ARG A 526 6.21 -32.23 -4.25
N PRO A 527 5.24 -32.95 -4.85
CA PRO A 527 5.49 -34.16 -5.61
C PRO A 527 5.97 -33.88 -7.06
N TRP A 528 5.85 -32.63 -7.53
CA TRP A 528 6.23 -32.19 -8.86
C TRP A 528 7.37 -31.15 -8.79
N ALA A 529 8.18 -31.03 -9.84
CA ALA A 529 9.38 -30.18 -9.86
C ALA A 529 10.34 -30.46 -8.69
N THR A 530 10.74 -31.72 -8.50
CA THR A 530 11.59 -32.18 -7.38
C THR A 530 13.06 -31.78 -7.51
N ASP A 531 13.55 -31.52 -8.74
CA ASP A 531 14.87 -30.92 -8.96
C ASP A 531 14.80 -29.39 -8.74
N LEU A 532 15.06 -28.99 -7.51
CA LEU A 532 15.00 -27.59 -7.07
C LEU A 532 16.05 -26.71 -7.77
N LEU A 533 17.22 -27.27 -8.09
CA LEU A 533 18.29 -26.51 -8.73
C LEU A 533 17.97 -26.29 -10.21
N ALA A 534 17.39 -27.28 -10.90
CA ALA A 534 16.87 -27.11 -12.24
C ALA A 534 15.74 -26.07 -12.29
N ASP A 535 14.81 -26.08 -11.33
CA ASP A 535 13.74 -25.07 -11.21
C ASP A 535 14.31 -23.66 -11.00
N GLN A 536 15.36 -23.52 -10.19
CA GLN A 536 16.06 -22.25 -10.00
C GLN A 536 16.73 -21.73 -11.28
N LYS A 537 17.42 -22.61 -12.02
CA LYS A 537 18.06 -22.27 -13.31
C LYS A 537 17.03 -21.91 -14.37
N LEU A 538 15.89 -22.59 -14.40
CA LEU A 538 14.75 -22.23 -15.25
C LEU A 538 14.23 -20.84 -14.87
N GLY A 539 14.11 -20.52 -13.58
CA GLY A 539 13.78 -19.18 -13.12
C GLY A 539 14.77 -18.13 -13.62
N GLY A 540 16.07 -18.37 -13.51
CA GLY A 540 17.09 -17.49 -14.09
C GLY A 540 16.88 -17.26 -15.60
N SER A 541 16.56 -18.31 -16.35
CA SER A 541 16.29 -18.24 -17.80
C SER A 541 15.02 -17.45 -18.12
N ILE A 542 13.96 -17.62 -17.33
CA ILE A 542 12.71 -16.84 -17.42
C ILE A 542 12.99 -15.37 -17.14
N GLY A 543 13.76 -15.07 -16.09
CA GLY A 543 14.21 -13.73 -15.76
C GLY A 543 14.88 -13.08 -16.97
N TRP A 544 15.79 -13.78 -17.64
CA TRP A 544 16.44 -13.25 -18.83
C TRP A 544 15.43 -12.96 -19.97
N ALA A 545 14.64 -13.96 -20.37
CA ALA A 545 13.71 -13.83 -21.50
C ALA A 545 12.63 -12.76 -21.28
N MET A 546 12.03 -12.73 -20.09
CA MET A 546 10.99 -11.75 -19.74
C MET A 546 11.56 -10.37 -19.39
N GLY A 547 12.86 -10.28 -19.06
CA GLY A 547 13.55 -9.03 -18.78
C GLY A 547 13.74 -8.14 -20.00
N GLU A 548 14.18 -8.75 -21.10
CA GLU A 548 14.60 -8.04 -22.32
C GLU A 548 13.41 -7.42 -23.08
N ILE A 549 12.29 -8.16 -23.20
CA ILE A 549 11.16 -7.73 -24.03
C ILE A 549 10.56 -6.38 -23.55
N PRO A 550 10.22 -6.18 -22.26
CA PRO A 550 9.69 -4.90 -21.78
C PRO A 550 10.69 -3.75 -21.91
N ILE A 551 11.99 -4.03 -21.71
CA ILE A 551 13.07 -3.04 -21.82
C ILE A 551 13.21 -2.57 -23.27
N LEU A 552 13.17 -3.49 -24.25
CA LEU A 552 13.18 -3.15 -25.68
C LEU A 552 11.95 -2.34 -26.10
N LEU A 553 10.77 -2.68 -25.58
CA LEU A 553 9.55 -1.88 -25.81
C LEU A 553 9.67 -0.47 -25.21
N ALA A 554 10.28 -0.35 -24.02
CA ALA A 554 10.56 0.94 -23.40
C ALA A 554 11.58 1.75 -24.21
N LEU A 555 12.62 1.11 -24.73
CA LEU A 555 13.62 1.73 -25.62
C LEU A 555 12.95 2.30 -26.86
N LEU A 556 12.13 1.50 -27.55
CA LEU A 556 11.36 1.92 -28.72
C LEU A 556 10.44 3.09 -28.37
N ALA A 557 9.73 3.02 -27.25
CA ALA A 557 8.84 4.09 -26.81
C ALA A 557 9.62 5.39 -26.52
N THR A 558 10.77 5.33 -25.84
CA THR A 558 11.63 6.49 -25.59
C THR A 558 12.16 7.08 -26.89
N PHE A 559 12.57 6.25 -27.85
CA PHE A 559 13.01 6.71 -29.17
C PHE A 559 11.89 7.41 -29.94
N ILE A 560 10.67 6.85 -29.95
CA ILE A 560 9.50 7.49 -30.57
C ILE A 560 9.17 8.82 -29.88
N GLN A 561 9.28 8.90 -28.55
CA GLN A 561 9.07 10.14 -27.80
C GLN A 561 10.10 11.20 -28.18
N TRP A 562 11.37 10.81 -28.30
CA TRP A 562 12.46 11.69 -28.70
C TRP A 562 12.22 12.28 -30.10
N VAL A 563 11.98 11.43 -31.12
CA VAL A 563 11.71 11.89 -32.49
C VAL A 563 10.50 12.82 -32.57
N ARG A 564 9.45 12.56 -31.78
CA ARG A 564 8.25 13.41 -31.74
C ARG A 564 8.50 14.76 -31.06
N GLU A 565 9.33 14.80 -30.03
CA GLU A 565 9.69 16.04 -29.34
C GLU A 565 10.61 16.90 -30.21
N ASP A 566 11.63 16.31 -30.84
CA ASP A 566 12.52 17.02 -31.75
C ASP A 566 11.77 17.60 -32.94
N LYS A 567 10.83 16.85 -33.53
CA LYS A 567 9.97 17.38 -34.60
C LYS A 567 9.10 18.56 -34.14
N LYS A 568 8.58 18.53 -32.91
CA LYS A 568 7.77 19.63 -32.37
C LYS A 568 8.62 20.87 -32.11
N GLU A 569 9.85 20.67 -31.65
CA GLU A 569 10.78 21.75 -31.37
C GLU A 569 11.28 22.40 -32.66
N ALA A 570 11.65 21.61 -33.67
CA ALA A 570 11.97 22.10 -35.01
C ALA A 570 10.82 22.95 -35.56
N ASN A 571 9.58 22.43 -35.55
CA ASN A 571 8.40 23.18 -35.99
C ASN A 571 8.11 24.44 -35.14
N ARG A 572 8.60 24.52 -33.89
CA ARG A 572 8.45 25.72 -33.04
C ARG A 572 9.46 26.79 -33.47
N ILE A 573 10.69 26.38 -33.73
CA ILE A 573 11.79 27.23 -34.22
C ILE A 573 11.44 27.77 -35.61
N ASP A 574 11.01 26.92 -36.54
CA ASP A 574 10.61 27.33 -37.90
C ASP A 574 9.50 28.40 -37.84
N ARG A 575 8.46 28.16 -37.05
CA ARG A 575 7.37 29.14 -36.86
C ARG A 575 7.81 30.43 -36.16
N ALA A 576 8.87 30.39 -35.37
CA ALA A 576 9.42 31.60 -34.74
C ALA A 576 10.23 32.40 -35.76
N ALA A 577 11.05 31.73 -36.57
CA ALA A 577 11.78 32.32 -37.68
C ALA A 577 10.85 32.95 -38.72
N ASP A 578 9.78 32.25 -39.14
CA ASP A 578 8.77 32.79 -40.06
C ASP A 578 8.10 34.07 -39.52
N ARG A 579 7.85 34.12 -38.21
CA ARG A 579 7.27 35.31 -37.56
C ARG A 579 8.26 36.47 -37.51
N ALA A 580 9.52 36.20 -37.17
CA ALA A 580 10.57 37.22 -37.15
C ALA A 580 10.76 37.82 -38.56
N ALA A 581 10.86 36.95 -39.58
CA ALA A 581 10.95 37.36 -40.98
C ALA A 581 9.74 38.22 -41.42
N ALA A 582 8.52 37.85 -41.03
CA ALA A 582 7.32 38.63 -41.35
C ALA A 582 7.26 40.00 -40.66
N MET A 583 7.91 40.15 -39.50
CA MET A 583 7.97 41.41 -38.74
C MET A 583 9.21 42.24 -39.09
N GLY A 584 10.09 41.76 -39.96
CA GLY A 584 11.38 42.40 -40.28
C GLY A 584 12.36 42.39 -39.10
N GLU A 585 12.17 41.49 -38.13
CA GLU A 585 13.03 41.31 -36.97
C GLU A 585 14.05 40.19 -37.23
N ASP A 586 15.23 40.30 -36.62
CA ASP A 586 16.24 39.24 -36.65
C ASP A 586 15.72 38.00 -35.92
N ASP A 587 15.80 36.83 -36.56
CA ASP A 587 15.49 35.55 -35.90
C ASP A 587 16.54 35.18 -34.82
N GLU A 588 16.25 34.13 -34.03
CA GLU A 588 17.15 33.70 -32.95
C GLU A 588 18.56 33.34 -33.47
N LEU A 589 18.69 32.82 -34.70
CA LEU A 589 19.98 32.46 -35.30
C LEU A 589 20.76 33.70 -35.71
N ALA A 590 20.10 34.70 -36.30
CA ALA A 590 20.70 35.98 -36.66
C ALA A 590 21.17 36.73 -35.42
N GLN A 591 20.37 36.76 -34.35
CA GLN A 591 20.76 37.34 -33.06
C GLN A 591 21.97 36.60 -32.45
N TYR A 592 21.98 35.27 -32.50
CA TYR A 592 23.09 34.47 -32.00
C TYR A 592 24.38 34.67 -32.80
N ASN A 593 24.30 34.72 -34.14
CA ASN A 593 25.43 35.00 -35.00
C ASN A 593 26.00 36.41 -34.75
N LYS A 594 25.14 37.40 -34.49
CA LYS A 594 25.55 38.75 -34.12
C LYS A 594 26.31 38.76 -32.80
N TYR A 595 25.80 38.04 -31.79
CA TYR A 595 26.49 37.86 -30.50
C TYR A 595 27.87 37.19 -30.66
N LEU A 596 27.99 36.12 -31.45
CA LEU A 596 29.28 35.48 -31.74
C LEU A 596 30.26 36.44 -32.46
N SER A 597 29.76 37.23 -33.40
CA SER A 597 30.54 38.26 -34.07
C SER A 597 31.04 39.32 -33.09
N GLU A 598 30.21 39.77 -32.14
CA GLU A 598 30.60 40.71 -31.10
C GLU A 598 31.66 40.13 -30.16
N LEU A 599 31.56 38.85 -29.80
CA LEU A 599 32.56 38.13 -29.00
C LEU A 599 33.91 38.07 -29.72
N ASN A 600 33.91 37.64 -30.99
CA ASN A 600 35.12 37.58 -31.80
C ASN A 600 35.77 38.98 -31.96
N GLN A 601 34.96 40.03 -32.13
CA GLN A 601 35.47 41.39 -32.19
C GLN A 601 36.07 41.89 -30.87
N ARG A 602 35.63 41.38 -29.72
CA ARG A 602 36.25 41.68 -28.43
C ARG A 602 37.58 40.94 -28.28
N ASP A 603 37.62 39.65 -28.61
CA ASP A 603 38.84 38.85 -28.56
C ASP A 603 39.95 39.37 -29.49
N ILE A 604 39.60 40.03 -30.61
CA ILE A 604 40.56 40.66 -31.52
C ILE A 604 41.06 42.03 -30.99
N ARG A 605 40.33 42.67 -30.06
CA ARG A 605 40.66 43.98 -29.50
C ARG A 605 41.45 43.89 -28.18
N GLU A 606 41.40 42.76 -27.49
CA GLU A 606 42.29 42.40 -26.37
C GLU A 606 43.59 41.78 -26.90
#